data_AF-A0AAD9LU73-F1
#
_entry.id   AF-A0AAD9LU73-F1
#
_cell.length_a   1.000
_cell.length_b   1.000
_cell.length_c   1.000
_cell.angle_alpha   90.00
_cell.angle_beta   90.00
_cell.angle_gamma   90.00
#
_symmetry.space_group_name_H-M   'P 1'
#
loop_
_entity.id
_entity.type
_entity.pdbx_description
1 polymer ?
#
loop_
_entity_poly.entity_id
_entity_poly.type
_entity_poly.pdbx_seq_one_letter_code
_entity_poly.pdbx_strand_id
1 'polypeptide(L)'
;MKVPFVVFAALSCLSTSCAEPQSQLLTLSSGEEGSCHGFTTKDTCIKNHCSWCICAAVPSSCYTAEEAEQLPPAIFQCDKGMQLESWALTKVPSTTAELNGLFSAWKSEHGKSYDSPIQNELRRGIFEVNARSVAMHNSKEGKSFTMELNEFADITWDEFQSWYLGAPQQCSATEKNDVMYGEVPKEKDWRADGAVSPVKNQGKCGSCWTFSTTGCLESHYKLKHGEFTILSEQNLLDCAQNFDNHGCNGGLPSHAFEYVKYNGGLDTEETYPYEAKEGKCKFNTYHIGAQVDEVVNITARNENELKAAVGSVGPVSIAFQVVSDFRFYKSGVYESTECHSGEKDVNHAVLAVGYGVEDGKDHWIVKNSWGTEWGMNGFFQIARGSNMCGLADCASYPVVV
;
A
#
# COMPACT_ATOMS: atom_id res chain seq x y z
N MET A 1 -31.25 12.57 51.68
CA MET A 1 -32.36 13.26 52.38
C MET A 1 -32.11 14.76 52.35
N LYS A 2 -33.14 15.52 51.96
CA LYS A 2 -33.36 16.98 52.12
C LYS A 2 -32.60 17.96 51.21
N VAL A 3 -33.36 18.44 50.22
CA VAL A 3 -33.31 19.75 49.56
C VAL A 3 -33.69 20.86 50.58
N PRO A 4 -33.34 22.13 50.34
CA PRO A 4 -34.41 23.12 50.20
C PRO A 4 -34.21 24.19 49.09
N PHE A 5 -35.35 24.63 48.56
CA PHE A 5 -35.64 25.77 47.68
C PHE A 5 -35.57 27.13 48.40
N VAL A 6 -35.26 28.23 47.68
CA VAL A 6 -35.90 29.59 47.72
C VAL A 6 -35.50 30.35 46.41
N VAL A 7 -36.32 30.63 45.37
CA VAL A 7 -37.36 31.66 45.04
C VAL A 7 -36.89 33.14 44.85
N PHE A 8 -37.44 33.76 43.78
CA PHE A 8 -37.65 35.21 43.44
C PHE A 8 -36.58 35.88 42.55
N ALA A 9 -36.89 36.72 41.54
CA ALA A 9 -38.14 37.36 41.08
C ALA A 9 -38.04 37.75 39.59
N ALA A 10 -39.22 37.93 38.98
CA ALA A 10 -39.45 38.46 37.65
C ALA A 10 -39.23 39.98 37.56
N LEU A 11 -38.83 40.47 36.38
CA LEU A 11 -39.24 41.79 35.89
C LEU A 11 -39.84 41.62 34.49
N SER A 12 -41.06 42.13 34.35
CA SER A 12 -41.91 42.14 33.17
C SER A 12 -41.90 43.52 32.50
N CYS A 13 -42.41 43.53 31.26
CA CYS A 13 -43.05 44.64 30.52
C CYS A 13 -42.14 45.53 29.65
N LEU A 14 -42.52 45.98 28.44
CA LEU A 14 -43.76 45.92 27.64
C LEU A 14 -43.53 46.50 26.22
N SER A 15 -44.32 46.04 25.23
CA SER A 15 -44.87 46.77 24.03
C SER A 15 -43.89 47.29 22.94
N THR A 16 -44.12 47.28 21.62
CA THR A 16 -45.36 47.33 20.79
C THR A 16 -45.06 47.01 19.29
N SER A 17 -46.13 46.90 18.50
CA SER A 17 -46.39 46.30 17.17
C SER A 17 -45.82 46.90 15.85
N CYS A 18 -45.73 46.00 14.84
CA CYS A 18 -46.14 46.06 13.41
C CYS A 18 -45.63 47.13 12.41
N ALA A 19 -45.06 46.68 11.27
CA ALA A 19 -45.62 46.80 9.89
C ALA A 19 -44.53 46.80 8.77
N GLU A 20 -44.76 46.03 7.69
CA GLU A 20 -44.02 46.05 6.40
C GLU A 20 -44.29 47.33 5.56
N PRO A 21 -43.53 47.54 4.46
CA PRO A 21 -44.17 47.36 3.15
C PRO A 21 -43.30 46.68 2.06
N GLN A 22 -44.00 46.03 1.13
CA GLN A 22 -43.52 45.41 -0.12
C GLN A 22 -43.44 46.38 -1.34
N SER A 23 -42.77 45.89 -2.40
CA SER A 23 -42.80 46.23 -3.85
C SER A 23 -41.51 46.90 -4.37
N GLN A 24 -40.93 46.56 -5.53
CA GLN A 24 -41.40 45.77 -6.68
C GLN A 24 -40.23 45.31 -7.58
N LEU A 25 -40.48 44.25 -8.35
CA LEU A 25 -39.64 43.51 -9.31
C LEU A 25 -38.80 44.31 -10.33
N LEU A 26 -37.66 43.73 -10.72
CA LEU A 26 -37.31 43.46 -12.13
C LEU A 26 -36.44 42.19 -12.22
N THR A 27 -37.03 41.16 -12.81
CA THR A 27 -36.48 39.85 -13.15
C THR A 27 -35.55 39.90 -14.35
N LEU A 28 -34.41 39.19 -14.27
CA LEU A 28 -33.78 38.53 -15.42
C LEU A 28 -33.34 37.11 -14.99
N SER A 29 -33.93 36.13 -15.68
CA SER A 29 -33.78 34.66 -15.68
C SER A 29 -32.34 34.15 -15.52
N SER A 30 -32.04 33.25 -14.59
CA SER A 30 -32.31 31.79 -14.54
C SER A 30 -31.53 30.95 -15.56
N GLY A 31 -30.43 30.35 -15.09
CA GLY A 31 -29.85 29.07 -15.55
C GLY A 31 -29.62 28.21 -14.31
N GLU A 32 -30.04 26.95 -14.34
CA GLU A 32 -30.39 26.10 -13.19
C GLU A 32 -29.23 25.71 -12.25
N GLU A 33 -29.27 26.18 -11.01
CA GLU A 33 -28.67 25.50 -9.85
C GLU A 33 -29.72 24.52 -9.29
N GLY A 34 -29.66 23.27 -9.75
CA GLY A 34 -30.61 22.21 -9.38
C GLY A 34 -30.29 21.61 -8.01
N SER A 35 -31.19 21.84 -7.05
CA SER A 35 -31.14 21.45 -5.63
C SER A 35 -30.78 19.97 -5.37
N CYS A 36 -29.67 19.75 -4.66
CA CYS A 36 -29.25 18.43 -4.16
C CYS A 36 -30.32 17.73 -3.30
N HIS A 37 -31.20 18.49 -2.64
CA HIS A 37 -32.27 17.96 -1.79
C HIS A 37 -33.31 17.14 -2.57
N GLY A 38 -33.34 17.24 -3.90
CA GLY A 38 -34.24 16.46 -4.75
C GLY A 38 -33.85 14.98 -4.89
N PHE A 39 -32.63 14.60 -4.54
CA PHE A 39 -32.16 13.22 -4.66
C PHE A 39 -32.47 12.41 -3.41
N THR A 40 -33.36 11.43 -3.55
CA THR A 40 -33.88 10.64 -2.42
C THR A 40 -33.13 9.33 -2.17
N THR A 41 -32.08 9.05 -2.95
CA THR A 41 -31.21 7.89 -2.72
C THR A 41 -29.75 8.29 -2.73
N LYS A 42 -28.92 7.56 -1.98
CA LYS A 42 -27.47 7.76 -1.94
C LYS A 42 -26.86 7.78 -3.35
N ASP A 43 -27.20 6.82 -4.18
CA ASP A 43 -26.63 6.68 -5.53
C ASP A 43 -27.01 7.84 -6.45
N THR A 44 -28.28 8.29 -6.40
CA THR A 44 -28.71 9.45 -7.21
C THR A 44 -28.13 10.75 -6.69
N CYS A 45 -27.95 10.88 -5.37
CA CYS A 45 -27.31 12.02 -4.74
C CYS A 45 -25.85 12.16 -5.17
N ILE A 46 -25.07 11.09 -4.99
CA ILE A 46 -23.65 11.06 -5.30
C ILE A 46 -23.41 11.24 -6.81
N LYS A 47 -24.21 10.58 -7.67
CA LYS A 47 -24.11 10.71 -9.13
C LYS A 47 -24.32 12.13 -9.64
N ASN A 48 -25.03 12.98 -8.88
CA ASN A 48 -25.26 14.38 -9.21
C ASN A 48 -24.36 15.34 -8.42
N HIS A 49 -23.20 14.85 -7.96
CA HIS A 49 -22.15 15.64 -7.30
C HIS A 49 -22.60 16.31 -5.99
N CYS A 50 -23.49 15.64 -5.27
CA CYS A 50 -23.99 16.07 -3.97
C CYS A 50 -23.47 15.15 -2.85
N SER A 51 -23.63 15.59 -1.60
CA SER A 51 -23.20 14.86 -0.41
C SER A 51 -24.37 14.13 0.24
N TRP A 52 -24.27 12.80 0.38
CA TRP A 52 -25.27 12.00 1.07
C TRP A 52 -24.98 11.94 2.57
N CYS A 53 -25.83 12.58 3.38
CA CYS A 53 -25.63 12.65 4.81
C CYS A 53 -26.55 11.70 5.57
N ILE A 54 -25.98 10.88 6.45
CA ILE A 54 -26.70 9.99 7.36
C ILE A 54 -26.67 10.55 8.78
N CYS A 55 -27.77 10.35 9.51
CA CYS A 55 -27.93 10.74 10.91
C CYS A 55 -28.81 9.72 11.61
N ALA A 56 -28.54 9.42 12.87
CA ALA A 56 -29.37 8.51 13.66
C ALA A 56 -30.72 9.14 14.07
N ALA A 57 -30.80 10.46 14.10
CA ALA A 57 -31.96 11.21 14.61
C ALA A 57 -32.91 11.72 13.50
N VAL A 58 -32.44 11.83 12.25
CA VAL A 58 -33.25 12.29 11.11
C VAL A 58 -32.98 11.43 9.86
N PRO A 59 -33.95 11.34 8.93
CA PRO A 59 -33.76 10.60 7.69
C PRO A 59 -32.53 11.08 6.90
N SER A 60 -31.80 10.13 6.33
CA SER A 60 -30.68 10.42 5.44
C SER A 60 -31.14 11.27 4.26
N SER A 61 -30.38 12.30 3.93
CA SER A 61 -30.76 13.30 2.93
C SER A 61 -29.55 13.77 2.14
N CYS A 62 -29.80 14.27 0.95
CA CYS A 62 -28.79 14.74 0.03
C CYS A 62 -28.63 16.26 0.14
N TYR A 63 -27.39 16.73 0.27
CA TYR A 63 -27.03 18.13 0.47
C TYR A 63 -26.02 18.58 -0.58
N THR A 64 -25.92 19.88 -0.84
CA THR A 64 -24.75 20.39 -1.56
C THR A 64 -23.49 20.20 -0.71
N ALA A 65 -22.30 20.26 -1.33
CA ALA A 65 -21.05 20.16 -0.59
C ALA A 65 -20.92 21.26 0.49
N GLU A 66 -21.38 22.48 0.19
CA GLU A 66 -21.34 23.64 1.10
C GLU A 66 -22.31 23.48 2.27
N GLU A 67 -23.51 22.95 2.02
CA GLU A 67 -24.49 22.66 3.07
C GLU A 67 -23.99 21.53 3.99
N ALA A 68 -23.40 20.48 3.41
CA ALA A 68 -22.88 19.35 4.16
C ALA A 68 -21.73 19.75 5.10
N GLU A 69 -20.90 20.73 4.74
CA GLU A 69 -19.82 21.25 5.59
C GLU A 69 -20.33 22.05 6.80
N GLN A 70 -21.53 22.61 6.70
CA GLN A 70 -22.17 23.33 7.80
C GLN A 70 -22.90 22.39 8.76
N LEU A 71 -23.06 21.10 8.42
CA LEU A 71 -23.70 20.12 9.29
C LEU A 71 -22.78 19.71 10.45
N PRO A 72 -23.30 19.57 11.68
CA PRO A 72 -22.48 19.16 12.82
C PRO A 72 -21.89 17.75 12.64
N PRO A 73 -20.56 17.59 12.57
CA PRO A 73 -19.92 16.31 12.25
C PRO A 73 -20.07 15.25 13.36
N ALA A 74 -20.41 15.68 14.59
CA ALA A 74 -20.72 14.77 15.69
C ALA A 74 -22.09 14.06 15.54
N ILE A 75 -22.95 14.56 14.63
CA ILE A 75 -24.34 14.11 14.47
C ILE A 75 -24.56 13.57 13.05
N PHE A 76 -23.97 14.23 12.05
CA PHE A 76 -24.11 13.90 10.65
C PHE A 76 -22.82 13.32 10.09
N GLN A 77 -22.94 12.18 9.40
CA GLN A 77 -21.87 11.60 8.60
C GLN A 77 -22.22 11.80 7.13
N CYS A 78 -21.47 12.66 6.45
CA CYS A 78 -21.74 13.04 5.06
C CYS A 78 -20.74 12.38 4.12
N ASP A 79 -21.25 11.59 3.19
CA ASP A 79 -20.50 11.00 2.08
C ASP A 79 -20.52 11.98 0.90
N LYS A 80 -19.39 12.67 0.67
CA LYS A 80 -19.29 13.79 -0.29
C LYS A 80 -19.27 13.36 -1.76
N GLY A 81 -19.39 12.07 -2.07
CA GLY A 81 -19.60 11.65 -3.46
C GLY A 81 -18.52 12.10 -4.45
N MET A 82 -17.28 12.38 -4.01
CA MET A 82 -16.12 12.22 -4.88
C MET A 82 -15.76 10.74 -4.88
N GLN A 83 -16.61 9.94 -5.53
CA GLN A 83 -16.09 8.71 -6.11
C GLN A 83 -15.23 9.13 -7.29
N LEU A 84 -13.95 9.39 -7.04
CA LEU A 84 -12.97 8.84 -7.96
C LEU A 84 -13.18 7.33 -7.87
N GLU A 85 -14.03 6.79 -8.75
CA GLU A 85 -14.26 5.35 -8.83
C GLU A 85 -12.95 4.58 -9.04
N SER A 86 -11.90 5.29 -9.45
CA SER A 86 -10.54 4.83 -9.31
C SER A 86 -9.56 5.98 -9.25
N TRP A 87 -8.53 5.84 -8.42
CA TRP A 87 -7.32 6.64 -8.52
C TRP A 87 -6.50 6.29 -9.79
N ALA A 88 -6.93 5.30 -10.57
CA ALA A 88 -6.40 4.96 -11.89
C ALA A 88 -6.91 5.94 -12.96
N LEU A 89 -6.39 7.16 -12.92
CA LEU A 89 -6.72 8.20 -13.88
C LEU A 89 -6.36 7.76 -15.30
N THR A 90 -7.20 8.08 -16.29
CA THR A 90 -6.89 8.00 -17.73
C THR A 90 -6.66 9.38 -18.35
N LYS A 91 -7.11 10.43 -17.65
CA LYS A 91 -6.92 11.83 -18.01
C LYS A 91 -6.80 12.66 -16.75
N VAL A 92 -5.92 13.65 -16.77
CA VAL A 92 -5.80 14.64 -15.68
C VAL A 92 -6.75 15.82 -15.94
N PRO A 93 -7.40 16.37 -14.90
CA PRO A 93 -8.22 17.57 -15.06
C PRO A 93 -7.46 18.73 -15.72
N SER A 94 -8.16 19.50 -16.55
CA SER A 94 -7.55 20.56 -17.36
C SER A 94 -7.49 21.92 -16.66
N THR A 95 -8.35 22.15 -15.65
CA THR A 95 -8.37 23.42 -14.92
C THR A 95 -7.61 23.32 -13.60
N THR A 96 -7.03 24.43 -13.17
CA THR A 96 -6.37 24.52 -11.86
C THR A 96 -7.33 24.23 -10.70
N ALA A 97 -8.59 24.65 -10.81
CA ALA A 97 -9.59 24.42 -9.77
C ALA A 97 -9.88 22.93 -9.58
N GLU A 98 -10.10 22.18 -10.67
CA GLU A 98 -10.34 20.73 -10.61
C GLU A 98 -9.09 19.97 -10.12
N LEU A 99 -7.90 20.36 -10.55
CA LEU A 99 -6.63 19.79 -10.06
C LEU A 99 -6.46 19.98 -8.54
N ASN A 100 -6.79 21.17 -8.04
CA ASN A 100 -6.76 21.46 -6.60
C ASN A 100 -7.81 20.65 -5.85
N GLY A 101 -8.99 20.45 -6.43
CA GLY A 101 -10.04 19.56 -5.88
C GLY A 101 -9.56 18.12 -5.79
N LEU A 102 -8.98 17.59 -6.88
CA LEU A 102 -8.40 16.24 -6.94
C LEU A 102 -7.32 16.03 -5.87
N PHE A 103 -6.37 16.98 -5.76
CA PHE A 103 -5.33 16.90 -4.73
C PHE A 103 -5.91 16.98 -3.31
N SER A 104 -6.92 17.83 -3.08
CA SER A 104 -7.55 17.96 -1.76
C SER A 104 -8.28 16.68 -1.35
N ALA A 105 -8.97 16.04 -2.29
CA ALA A 105 -9.60 14.73 -2.06
C ALA A 105 -8.56 13.65 -1.75
N TRP A 106 -7.48 13.59 -2.54
CA TRP A 106 -6.38 12.63 -2.32
C TRP A 106 -5.73 12.82 -0.94
N LYS A 107 -5.49 14.07 -0.53
CA LYS A 107 -4.98 14.35 0.82
C LYS A 107 -5.92 13.86 1.91
N SER A 108 -7.23 14.06 1.74
CA SER A 108 -8.22 13.62 2.71
C SER A 108 -8.24 12.09 2.83
N GLU A 109 -8.20 11.38 1.70
CA GLU A 109 -8.18 9.91 1.65
C GLU A 109 -6.93 9.34 2.34
N HIS A 110 -5.76 9.90 2.06
CA HIS A 110 -4.49 9.41 2.59
C HIS A 110 -4.05 10.09 3.90
N GLY A 111 -4.93 10.88 4.54
CA GLY A 111 -4.64 11.57 5.80
C GLY A 111 -3.44 12.53 5.75
N LYS A 112 -3.21 13.18 4.61
CA LYS A 112 -2.03 14.04 4.37
C LYS A 112 -2.25 15.46 4.87
N SER A 113 -1.32 15.94 5.69
CA SER A 113 -1.23 17.34 6.13
C SER A 113 0.20 17.86 5.97
N TYR A 114 0.35 19.16 5.69
CA TYR A 114 1.65 19.79 5.48
C TYR A 114 1.83 21.02 6.37
N ASP A 115 3.05 21.25 6.84
CA ASP A 115 3.39 22.20 7.89
C ASP A 115 3.33 23.66 7.42
N SER A 116 3.44 23.89 6.11
CA SER A 116 3.43 25.23 5.53
C SER A 116 2.73 25.29 4.18
N PRO A 117 2.19 26.47 3.79
CA PRO A 117 1.64 26.69 2.45
C PRO A 117 2.64 26.38 1.33
N ILE A 118 3.94 26.68 1.54
CA ILE A 118 5.01 26.42 0.57
C ILE A 118 5.19 24.91 0.37
N GLN A 119 5.22 24.14 1.47
CA GLN A 119 5.32 22.68 1.39
C GLN A 119 4.07 22.08 0.74
N ASN A 120 2.87 22.57 1.06
CA ASN A 120 1.64 22.12 0.41
C ASN A 120 1.70 22.37 -1.11
N GLU A 121 2.17 23.54 -1.55
CA GLU A 121 2.28 23.86 -2.98
C GLU A 121 3.34 22.99 -3.69
N LEU A 122 4.48 22.73 -3.04
CA LEU A 122 5.47 21.78 -3.55
C LEU A 122 4.87 20.39 -3.75
N ARG A 123 4.18 19.87 -2.73
CA ARG A 123 3.56 18.53 -2.76
C ARG A 123 2.43 18.45 -3.78
N ARG A 124 1.66 19.53 -3.95
CA ARG A 124 0.66 19.68 -5.01
C ARG A 124 1.29 19.58 -6.40
N GLY A 125 2.40 20.28 -6.63
CA GLY A 125 3.12 20.23 -7.90
C GLY A 125 3.65 18.83 -8.23
N ILE A 126 4.22 18.14 -7.23
CA ILE A 126 4.68 16.75 -7.38
C ILE A 126 3.51 15.82 -7.69
N PHE A 127 2.40 15.96 -6.96
CA PHE A 127 1.17 15.22 -7.20
C PHE A 127 0.65 15.39 -8.64
N GLU A 128 0.64 16.62 -9.16
CA GLU A 128 0.21 16.89 -10.53
C GLU A 128 1.09 16.20 -11.57
N VAL A 129 2.42 16.18 -11.38
CA VAL A 129 3.36 15.47 -12.26
C VAL A 129 3.08 13.96 -12.23
N ASN A 130 2.89 13.38 -11.04
CA ASN A 130 2.60 11.95 -10.88
C ASN A 130 1.22 11.58 -11.46
N ALA A 131 0.19 12.40 -11.24
CA ALA A 131 -1.13 12.25 -11.83
C ALA A 131 -1.09 12.20 -13.36
N ARG A 132 -0.27 13.07 -13.98
CA ARG A 132 -0.04 13.03 -15.44
C ARG A 132 0.64 11.76 -15.89
N SER A 133 1.62 11.26 -15.15
CA SER A 133 2.29 9.99 -15.46
C SER A 133 1.30 8.82 -15.44
N VAL A 134 0.50 8.70 -14.37
CA VAL A 134 -0.56 7.68 -14.24
C VAL A 134 -1.54 7.76 -15.40
N ALA A 135 -2.08 8.96 -15.70
CA ALA A 135 -3.01 9.16 -16.81
C ALA A 135 -2.39 8.81 -18.17
N MET A 136 -1.15 9.21 -18.41
CA MET A 136 -0.44 8.92 -19.64
C MET A 136 -0.22 7.41 -19.83
N HIS A 137 0.13 6.67 -18.78
CA HIS A 137 0.23 5.21 -18.86
C HIS A 137 -1.12 4.57 -19.14
N ASN A 138 -2.14 4.92 -18.35
CA ASN A 138 -3.47 4.32 -18.45
C ASN A 138 -4.23 4.66 -19.73
N SER A 139 -3.86 5.73 -20.43
CA SER A 139 -4.41 6.05 -21.76
C SER A 139 -3.83 5.23 -22.92
N LYS A 140 -2.74 4.47 -22.69
CA LYS A 140 -2.16 3.57 -23.71
C LYS A 140 -3.11 2.39 -24.00
N GLU A 141 -3.31 2.11 -25.28
CA GLU A 141 -3.94 0.87 -25.75
C GLU A 141 -3.00 -0.32 -25.54
N GLY A 142 -3.55 -1.49 -25.22
CA GLY A 142 -2.77 -2.75 -25.11
C GLY A 142 -1.77 -2.81 -23.95
N LYS A 143 -1.83 -1.89 -22.97
CA LYS A 143 -1.02 -1.96 -21.74
C LYS A 143 -1.30 -3.26 -20.96
N SER A 144 -0.26 -3.87 -20.42
CA SER A 144 -0.36 -5.12 -19.66
C SER A 144 -0.74 -4.94 -18.20
N PHE A 145 -0.59 -3.73 -17.67
CA PHE A 145 -0.92 -3.36 -16.30
C PHE A 145 -1.50 -1.94 -16.24
N THR A 146 -2.17 -1.63 -15.13
CA THR A 146 -2.72 -0.31 -14.82
C THR A 146 -1.96 0.32 -13.64
N MET A 147 -1.98 1.66 -13.59
CA MET A 147 -1.44 2.44 -12.49
C MET A 147 -2.55 3.19 -11.76
N GLU A 148 -2.34 3.55 -10.50
CA GLU A 148 -3.21 4.45 -9.74
C GLU A 148 -2.43 5.43 -8.87
N LEU A 149 -3.07 6.55 -8.53
CA LEU A 149 -2.54 7.44 -7.49
C LEU A 149 -2.76 6.80 -6.12
N ASN A 150 -1.67 6.40 -5.48
CA ASN A 150 -1.67 5.84 -4.13
C ASN A 150 -0.98 6.81 -3.15
N GLU A 151 -0.62 6.32 -1.96
CA GLU A 151 0.01 7.13 -0.91
C GLU A 151 1.34 7.80 -1.31
N PHE A 152 1.97 7.34 -2.40
CA PHE A 152 3.21 7.88 -2.95
C PHE A 152 3.00 9.01 -3.97
N ALA A 153 1.76 9.42 -4.25
CA ALA A 153 1.48 10.39 -5.29
C ALA A 153 2.08 11.78 -5.01
N ASP A 154 2.37 12.15 -3.76
CA ASP A 154 2.92 13.47 -3.39
C ASP A 154 4.45 13.52 -3.23
N ILE A 155 5.17 12.46 -3.62
CA ILE A 155 6.63 12.37 -3.45
C ILE A 155 7.37 12.18 -4.79
N THR A 156 8.57 12.76 -4.86
CA THR A 156 9.43 12.62 -6.05
C THR A 156 9.97 11.20 -6.15
N TRP A 157 10.53 10.84 -7.31
CA TRP A 157 11.20 9.55 -7.47
C TRP A 157 12.40 9.45 -6.52
N ASP A 158 13.22 10.49 -6.41
CA ASP A 158 14.38 10.53 -5.52
C ASP A 158 13.99 10.34 -4.03
N GLU A 159 12.91 10.99 -3.59
CA GLU A 159 12.36 10.79 -2.24
C GLU A 159 11.88 9.35 -2.05
N PHE A 160 11.20 8.78 -3.05
CA PHE A 160 10.73 7.40 -2.98
C PHE A 160 11.91 6.41 -2.87
N GLN A 161 12.93 6.56 -3.72
CA GLN A 161 14.14 5.73 -3.69
C GLN A 161 14.84 5.83 -2.33
N SER A 162 14.98 7.05 -1.80
CA SER A 162 15.67 7.26 -0.52
C SER A 162 14.91 6.73 0.69
N TRP A 163 13.58 6.67 0.65
CA TRP A 163 12.77 6.34 1.83
C TRP A 163 12.26 4.89 1.83
N TYR A 164 12.02 4.29 0.67
CA TYR A 164 11.33 2.99 0.57
C TYR A 164 12.14 1.88 -0.09
N LEU A 165 13.21 2.21 -0.81
CA LEU A 165 14.05 1.21 -1.48
C LEU A 165 15.32 0.94 -0.68
N GLY A 166 15.86 -0.27 -0.83
CA GLY A 166 17.18 -0.63 -0.31
C GLY A 166 18.28 -0.16 -1.26
N ALA A 167 19.49 0.08 -0.74
CA ALA A 167 20.65 0.27 -1.59
C ALA A 167 20.96 -1.05 -2.32
N PRO A 168 21.42 -1.02 -3.58
CA PRO A 168 21.86 -2.21 -4.28
C PRO A 168 22.94 -2.95 -3.48
N GLN A 169 22.75 -4.25 -3.29
CA GLN A 169 23.69 -5.12 -2.57
C GLN A 169 24.27 -6.17 -3.51
N GLN A 170 25.40 -6.76 -3.14
CA GLN A 170 25.98 -7.85 -3.92
C GLN A 170 25.20 -9.14 -3.64
N CYS A 171 24.38 -9.55 -4.61
CA CYS A 171 23.55 -10.73 -4.44
C CYS A 171 24.35 -12.00 -4.20
N SER A 172 23.83 -12.83 -3.30
CA SER A 172 24.30 -14.19 -3.10
C SER A 172 23.39 -15.14 -3.87
N ALA A 173 23.94 -15.75 -4.92
CA ALA A 173 23.30 -16.78 -5.71
C ALA A 173 24.30 -17.91 -5.95
N THR A 174 23.82 -19.14 -6.11
CA THR A 174 24.69 -20.24 -6.53
C THR A 174 25.06 -20.09 -8.00
N GLU A 175 26.30 -20.43 -8.35
CA GLU A 175 26.74 -20.40 -9.77
C GLU A 175 26.26 -21.63 -10.54
N LYS A 176 25.93 -22.73 -9.84
CA LYS A 176 25.37 -23.94 -10.43
C LYS A 176 24.74 -24.85 -9.36
N ASN A 177 23.45 -25.17 -9.51
CA ASN A 177 22.80 -26.29 -8.84
C ASN A 177 22.27 -27.30 -9.87
N ASP A 178 22.67 -28.57 -9.77
CA ASP A 178 22.11 -29.68 -10.60
C ASP A 178 20.84 -30.28 -9.95
N VAL A 179 20.02 -29.45 -9.29
CA VAL A 179 18.77 -29.90 -8.67
C VAL A 179 17.70 -30.04 -9.74
N MET A 180 17.43 -31.29 -10.13
CA MET A 180 16.31 -31.64 -10.99
C MET A 180 15.03 -31.60 -10.17
N TYR A 181 14.24 -30.56 -10.35
CA TYR A 181 12.90 -30.53 -9.80
C TYR A 181 11.95 -31.34 -10.69
N GLY A 182 11.06 -32.10 -10.07
CA GLY A 182 10.04 -32.89 -10.78
C GLY A 182 9.01 -32.02 -11.49
N GLU A 183 7.95 -32.66 -12.03
CA GLU A 183 6.82 -31.91 -12.59
C GLU A 183 6.16 -31.04 -11.50
N VAL A 184 6.08 -29.73 -11.77
CA VAL A 184 5.38 -28.77 -10.91
C VAL A 184 4.03 -28.37 -11.50
N PRO A 185 3.08 -27.91 -10.69
CA PRO A 185 1.79 -27.43 -11.18
C PRO A 185 1.93 -26.38 -12.30
N LYS A 186 0.93 -26.30 -13.18
CA LYS A 186 0.90 -25.23 -14.21
C LYS A 186 0.74 -23.85 -13.58
N GLU A 187 -0.06 -23.78 -12.52
CA GLU A 187 -0.36 -22.59 -11.74
C GLU A 187 -0.25 -22.94 -10.25
N LYS A 188 0.18 -21.99 -9.43
CA LYS A 188 0.33 -22.16 -7.99
C LYS A 188 0.03 -20.84 -7.30
N ASP A 189 -0.73 -20.88 -6.23
CA ASP A 189 -0.99 -19.73 -5.36
C ASP A 189 -1.03 -20.18 -3.89
N TRP A 190 0.04 -19.94 -3.15
CA TRP A 190 0.15 -20.32 -1.74
C TRP A 190 -0.83 -19.57 -0.83
N ARG A 191 -1.47 -18.49 -1.30
CA ARG A 191 -2.55 -17.82 -0.56
C ARG A 191 -3.78 -18.72 -0.46
N ALA A 192 -4.11 -19.42 -1.54
CA ALA A 192 -5.23 -20.37 -1.57
C ALA A 192 -5.00 -21.56 -0.62
N ASP A 193 -3.74 -21.92 -0.40
CA ASP A 193 -3.33 -22.97 0.54
C ASP A 193 -3.22 -22.47 1.99
N GLY A 194 -3.47 -21.18 2.26
CA GLY A 194 -3.36 -20.59 3.59
C GLY A 194 -1.92 -20.52 4.13
N ALA A 195 -0.93 -20.50 3.23
CA ALA A 195 0.50 -20.52 3.55
C ALA A 195 1.19 -19.15 3.41
N VAL A 196 0.43 -18.06 3.26
CA VAL A 196 0.95 -16.69 3.16
C VAL A 196 0.39 -15.84 4.29
N SER A 197 1.27 -15.24 5.10
CA SER A 197 0.88 -14.34 6.20
C SER A 197 0.26 -13.03 5.68
N PRO A 198 -0.45 -12.25 6.52
CA PRO A 198 -0.99 -10.96 6.12
C PRO A 198 0.06 -9.98 5.54
N VAL A 199 -0.37 -9.09 4.66
CA VAL A 199 0.49 -8.01 4.14
C VAL A 199 0.82 -7.03 5.28
N LYS A 200 2.08 -6.62 5.34
CA LYS A 200 2.60 -5.65 6.31
C LYS A 200 3.05 -4.36 5.59
N ASN A 201 3.53 -3.36 6.33
CA ASN A 201 4.02 -2.10 5.77
C ASN A 201 5.37 -1.70 6.39
N GLN A 202 6.41 -1.57 5.56
CA GLN A 202 7.77 -1.18 5.97
C GLN A 202 7.89 0.32 6.30
N GLY A 203 6.96 1.15 5.84
CA GLY A 203 7.05 2.61 5.99
C GLY A 203 8.31 3.20 5.37
N LYS A 204 8.79 4.32 5.92
CA LYS A 204 9.94 5.09 5.40
C LYS A 204 11.28 4.51 5.86
N CYS A 205 11.50 3.24 5.55
CA CYS A 205 12.73 2.52 5.82
C CYS A 205 12.97 1.50 4.71
N GLY A 206 14.16 1.47 4.11
CA GLY A 206 14.58 0.50 3.08
C GLY A 206 14.82 -0.91 3.63
N SER A 207 13.84 -1.44 4.37
CA SER A 207 13.88 -2.73 5.08
C SER A 207 13.04 -3.82 4.42
N CYS A 208 12.65 -3.66 3.16
CA CYS A 208 11.91 -4.68 2.41
C CYS A 208 12.54 -6.09 2.48
N TRP A 209 13.88 -6.16 2.61
CA TRP A 209 14.61 -7.40 2.84
C TRP A 209 14.16 -8.15 4.09
N THR A 210 13.86 -7.44 5.20
CA THR A 210 13.38 -8.09 6.43
C THR A 210 11.98 -8.68 6.23
N PHE A 211 11.08 -7.95 5.55
CA PHE A 211 9.72 -8.41 5.23
C PHE A 211 9.70 -9.58 4.24
N SER A 212 10.62 -9.59 3.28
CA SER A 212 10.82 -10.75 2.39
C SER A 212 11.30 -11.96 3.18
N THR A 213 12.27 -11.79 4.09
CA THR A 213 12.78 -12.86 4.97
C THR A 213 11.72 -13.40 5.89
N THR A 214 11.05 -12.55 6.67
CA THR A 214 10.00 -12.97 7.62
C THR A 214 8.84 -13.61 6.87
N GLY A 215 8.34 -13.02 5.79
CA GLY A 215 7.25 -13.58 5.01
C GLY A 215 7.57 -14.98 4.45
N CYS A 216 8.80 -15.19 4.00
CA CYS A 216 9.26 -16.51 3.56
C CYS A 216 9.33 -17.49 4.73
N LEU A 217 10.00 -17.10 5.82
CA LEU A 217 10.18 -17.95 7.00
C LEU A 217 8.85 -18.32 7.67
N GLU A 218 7.92 -17.36 7.80
CA GLU A 218 6.54 -17.54 8.28
C GLU A 218 5.78 -18.57 7.43
N SER A 219 5.93 -18.50 6.10
CA SER A 219 5.29 -19.42 5.15
C SER A 219 5.82 -20.84 5.29
N HIS A 220 7.15 -20.99 5.36
CA HIS A 220 7.80 -22.31 5.51
C HIS A 220 7.51 -22.92 6.89
N TYR A 221 7.44 -22.10 7.95
CA TYR A 221 6.99 -22.53 9.27
C TYR A 221 5.54 -23.03 9.24
N LYS A 222 4.62 -22.30 8.60
CA LYS A 222 3.23 -22.72 8.43
C LYS A 222 3.12 -24.05 7.68
N LEU A 223 3.89 -24.23 6.61
CA LEU A 223 3.90 -25.46 5.81
C LEU A 223 4.43 -26.67 6.59
N LYS A 224 5.43 -26.48 7.45
CA LYS A 224 6.01 -27.57 8.25
C LYS A 224 5.21 -27.91 9.51
N HIS A 225 4.78 -26.89 10.24
CA HIS A 225 4.22 -27.03 11.60
C HIS A 225 2.71 -26.83 11.66
N GLY A 226 2.09 -26.36 10.58
CA GLY A 226 0.64 -26.21 10.47
C GLY A 226 0.08 -24.91 11.05
N GLU A 227 0.88 -24.07 11.71
CA GLU A 227 0.46 -22.78 12.27
C GLU A 227 1.42 -21.64 11.92
N PHE A 228 0.89 -20.41 11.88
CA PHE A 228 1.71 -19.21 11.68
C PHE A 228 2.31 -18.76 13.00
N THR A 229 3.59 -18.42 12.97
CA THR A 229 4.21 -17.55 13.96
C THR A 229 4.55 -16.25 13.25
N ILE A 230 4.02 -15.11 13.69
CA ILE A 230 4.34 -13.81 13.07
C ILE A 230 5.70 -13.34 13.60
N LEU A 231 6.65 -13.14 12.70
CA LEU A 231 8.06 -12.91 13.02
C LEU A 231 8.42 -11.44 12.99
N SER A 232 9.43 -11.07 13.79
CA SER A 232 9.89 -9.70 13.94
C SER A 232 10.82 -9.27 12.81
N GLU A 233 10.35 -8.34 11.98
CA GLU A 233 11.21 -7.61 11.07
C GLU A 233 12.25 -6.75 11.80
N GLN A 234 11.88 -6.20 12.96
CA GLN A 234 12.74 -5.32 13.74
C GLN A 234 13.98 -6.04 14.28
N ASN A 235 13.83 -7.32 14.67
CA ASN A 235 14.95 -8.14 15.10
C ASN A 235 15.98 -8.26 13.97
N LEU A 236 15.56 -8.53 12.74
CA LEU A 236 16.48 -8.56 11.59
C LEU A 236 17.14 -7.20 11.39
N LEU A 237 16.33 -6.14 11.36
CA LEU A 237 16.74 -4.76 11.14
C LEU A 237 17.82 -4.31 12.13
N ASP A 238 17.69 -4.70 13.40
CA ASP A 238 18.57 -4.26 14.49
C ASP A 238 19.78 -5.18 14.75
N CYS A 239 19.74 -6.45 14.32
CA CYS A 239 20.71 -7.47 14.75
C CYS A 239 21.53 -8.13 13.62
N ALA A 240 21.10 -8.06 12.36
CA ALA A 240 21.71 -8.85 11.29
C ALA A 240 22.92 -8.19 10.59
N GLN A 241 23.50 -7.13 11.17
CA GLN A 241 24.55 -6.34 10.51
C GLN A 241 25.86 -7.11 10.29
N ASN A 242 26.17 -8.08 11.16
CA ASN A 242 27.34 -8.94 11.00
C ASN A 242 27.23 -9.91 9.81
N PHE A 243 26.06 -9.95 9.16
CA PHE A 243 25.77 -10.74 7.96
C PHE A 243 25.59 -9.85 6.74
N ASP A 244 26.23 -8.66 6.71
CA ASP A 244 26.19 -7.76 5.55
C ASP A 244 24.77 -7.24 5.22
N ASN A 245 23.97 -7.01 6.26
CA ASN A 245 22.72 -6.27 6.18
C ASN A 245 22.89 -4.89 6.83
N HIS A 246 22.20 -3.88 6.30
CA HIS A 246 22.47 -2.48 6.61
C HIS A 246 21.24 -1.72 7.12
N GLY A 247 20.37 -2.41 7.89
CA GLY A 247 19.21 -1.81 8.53
C GLY A 247 18.23 -1.21 7.50
N CYS A 248 17.97 0.09 7.61
CA CYS A 248 17.11 0.82 6.66
C CYS A 248 17.82 1.15 5.34
N ASN A 249 19.11 0.88 5.20
CA ASN A 249 19.87 1.12 3.98
C ASN A 249 19.90 -0.10 3.04
N GLY A 250 19.17 -1.17 3.36
CA GLY A 250 19.07 -2.38 2.54
C GLY A 250 19.72 -3.61 3.19
N GLY A 251 19.56 -4.75 2.52
CA GLY A 251 20.00 -6.06 2.97
C GLY A 251 19.52 -7.15 2.02
N LEU A 252 19.86 -8.40 2.29
CA LEU A 252 19.51 -9.54 1.46
C LEU A 252 18.81 -10.63 2.27
N PRO A 253 17.72 -11.22 1.75
CA PRO A 253 17.03 -12.29 2.46
C PRO A 253 17.91 -13.51 2.77
N SER A 254 18.80 -13.91 1.86
CA SER A 254 19.75 -15.01 2.07
C SER A 254 20.67 -14.77 3.27
N HIS A 255 21.23 -13.56 3.38
CA HIS A 255 22.06 -13.15 4.51
C HIS A 255 21.26 -13.12 5.82
N ALA A 256 20.02 -12.67 5.77
CA ALA A 256 19.11 -12.65 6.91
C ALA A 256 18.77 -14.08 7.38
N PHE A 257 18.54 -15.03 6.47
CA PHE A 257 18.34 -16.44 6.84
C PHE A 257 19.59 -17.04 7.50
N GLU A 258 20.79 -16.71 7.01
CA GLU A 258 22.04 -17.12 7.65
C GLU A 258 22.17 -16.51 9.06
N TYR A 259 21.82 -15.24 9.23
CA TYR A 259 21.72 -14.64 10.56
C TYR A 259 20.80 -15.46 11.47
N VAL A 260 19.57 -15.76 11.05
CA VAL A 260 18.61 -16.52 11.88
C VAL A 260 19.16 -17.89 12.27
N LYS A 261 19.80 -18.58 11.30
CA LYS A 261 20.46 -19.87 11.52
C LYS A 261 21.54 -19.78 12.60
N TYR A 262 22.52 -18.88 12.44
CA TYR A 262 23.66 -18.77 13.37
C TYR A 262 23.33 -18.07 14.68
N ASN A 263 22.33 -17.19 14.69
CA ASN A 263 21.80 -16.57 15.91
C ASN A 263 21.00 -17.58 16.75
N GLY A 264 20.58 -18.69 16.15
CA GLY A 264 19.80 -19.74 16.81
C GLY A 264 18.31 -19.42 16.90
N GLY A 265 17.83 -18.45 16.11
CA GLY A 265 16.42 -18.11 16.03
C GLY A 265 16.14 -16.63 15.72
N LEU A 266 14.86 -16.33 15.54
CA LEU A 266 14.31 -15.00 15.30
C LEU A 266 13.13 -14.77 16.24
N ASP A 267 13.05 -13.58 16.86
CA ASP A 267 11.96 -13.22 17.76
C ASP A 267 10.62 -13.05 17.02
N THR A 268 9.52 -13.14 17.78
CA THR A 268 8.18 -12.83 17.26
C THR A 268 7.91 -11.32 17.17
N GLU A 269 7.01 -10.91 16.28
CA GLU A 269 6.57 -9.52 16.16
C GLU A 269 5.93 -9.00 17.46
N GLU A 270 5.24 -9.87 18.22
CA GLU A 270 4.63 -9.51 19.51
C GLU A 270 5.68 -9.07 20.53
N THR A 271 6.81 -9.77 20.58
CA THR A 271 7.87 -9.53 21.56
C THR A 271 8.89 -8.49 21.12
N TYR A 272 9.02 -8.27 19.80
CA TYR A 272 9.94 -7.30 19.23
C TYR A 272 9.26 -6.56 18.06
N PRO A 273 8.36 -5.60 18.35
CA PRO A 273 7.54 -4.95 17.32
C PRO A 273 8.35 -4.08 16.36
N TYR A 274 7.83 -3.96 15.14
CA TYR A 274 8.40 -3.12 14.09
C TYR A 274 8.30 -1.61 14.38
N GLU A 275 9.43 -0.91 14.31
CA GLU A 275 9.55 0.52 14.60
C GLU A 275 9.88 1.37 13.34
N ALA A 276 10.10 0.75 12.18
CA ALA A 276 10.48 1.40 10.92
C ALA A 276 11.71 2.32 11.01
N LYS A 277 12.64 1.99 11.91
CA LYS A 277 13.90 2.71 12.12
C LYS A 277 14.91 1.81 12.82
N GLU A 278 16.19 2.12 12.68
CA GLU A 278 17.26 1.39 13.36
C GLU A 278 17.24 1.63 14.87
N GLY A 279 17.31 0.53 15.60
CA GLY A 279 17.43 0.44 17.04
C GLY A 279 18.70 -0.28 17.47
N LYS A 280 18.81 -0.52 18.78
CA LYS A 280 19.80 -1.45 19.32
C LYS A 280 19.23 -2.86 19.25
N CYS A 281 20.04 -3.85 18.89
CA CYS A 281 19.65 -5.25 18.95
C CYS A 281 19.15 -5.64 20.35
N LYS A 282 17.91 -6.12 20.45
CA LYS A 282 17.25 -6.60 21.69
C LYS A 282 16.86 -8.09 21.62
N PHE A 283 17.46 -8.85 20.70
CA PHE A 283 17.16 -10.29 20.53
C PHE A 283 17.17 -11.03 21.86
N ASN A 284 16.17 -11.88 22.08
CA ASN A 284 16.03 -12.62 23.32
C ASN A 284 15.67 -14.09 23.05
N THR A 285 16.52 -15.01 23.50
CA THR A 285 16.32 -16.46 23.32
C THR A 285 15.03 -17.01 23.93
N TYR A 286 14.37 -16.29 24.84
CA TYR A 286 13.06 -16.66 25.38
C TYR A 286 11.87 -16.32 24.47
N HIS A 287 12.11 -15.61 23.35
CA HIS A 287 11.07 -15.07 22.47
C HIS A 287 11.19 -15.58 21.03
N ILE A 288 11.98 -16.63 20.81
CA ILE A 288 12.18 -17.26 19.51
C ILE A 288 10.84 -17.75 18.93
N GLY A 289 10.47 -17.21 17.78
CA GLY A 289 9.34 -17.63 16.98
C GLY A 289 9.68 -18.64 15.88
N ALA A 290 10.91 -18.58 15.35
CA ALA A 290 11.36 -19.43 14.26
C ALA A 290 12.89 -19.63 14.27
N GLN A 291 13.34 -20.72 13.68
CA GLN A 291 14.74 -21.13 13.50
C GLN A 291 14.95 -21.65 12.07
N VAL A 292 16.15 -21.43 11.54
CA VAL A 292 16.55 -21.88 10.20
C VAL A 292 17.62 -22.96 10.35
N ASP A 293 17.45 -24.07 9.63
CA ASP A 293 18.39 -25.19 9.56
C ASP A 293 19.36 -25.01 8.38
N GLU A 294 18.82 -24.70 7.20
CA GLU A 294 19.58 -24.52 5.96
C GLU A 294 19.06 -23.31 5.17
N VAL A 295 19.94 -22.69 4.40
CA VAL A 295 19.59 -21.61 3.46
C VAL A 295 19.84 -22.12 2.05
N VAL A 296 18.80 -22.10 1.21
CA VAL A 296 18.90 -22.52 -0.19
C VAL A 296 18.89 -21.28 -1.07
N ASN A 297 19.99 -21.06 -1.78
CA ASN A 297 20.10 -20.03 -2.82
C ASN A 297 19.84 -20.67 -4.18
N ILE A 298 18.92 -20.08 -4.94
CA ILE A 298 18.59 -20.49 -6.31
C ILE A 298 19.67 -19.97 -7.26
N THR A 299 19.96 -20.73 -8.31
CA THR A 299 20.96 -20.34 -9.32
C THR A 299 20.55 -19.02 -9.97
N ALA A 300 21.48 -18.08 -10.08
CA ALA A 300 21.20 -16.75 -10.64
C ALA A 300 20.50 -16.85 -12.01
N ARG A 301 19.45 -16.06 -12.20
CA ARG A 301 18.66 -15.94 -13.44
C ARG A 301 17.87 -17.20 -13.82
N ASN A 302 17.87 -18.23 -12.99
CA ASN A 302 17.22 -19.51 -13.31
C ASN A 302 15.75 -19.51 -12.88
N GLU A 303 14.89 -18.88 -13.70
CA GLU A 303 13.45 -18.85 -13.44
C GLU A 303 12.78 -20.23 -13.43
N ASN A 304 13.38 -21.25 -14.05
CA ASN A 304 12.87 -22.62 -14.01
C ASN A 304 13.08 -23.24 -12.63
N GLU A 305 14.27 -23.07 -12.04
CA GLU A 305 14.57 -23.49 -10.66
C GLU A 305 13.71 -22.70 -9.66
N LEU A 306 13.56 -21.38 -9.85
CA LEU A 306 12.64 -20.57 -9.05
C LEU A 306 11.20 -21.08 -9.13
N LYS A 307 10.70 -21.39 -10.33
CA LYS A 307 9.32 -21.89 -10.53
C LYS A 307 9.14 -23.23 -9.85
N ALA A 308 10.16 -24.04 -9.90
CA ALA A 308 10.11 -25.34 -9.31
C ALA A 308 10.12 -25.27 -7.77
N ALA A 309 10.97 -24.41 -7.19
CA ALA A 309 10.96 -24.13 -5.76
C ALA A 309 9.60 -23.59 -5.29
N VAL A 310 9.06 -22.57 -5.97
CA VAL A 310 7.73 -22.01 -5.67
C VAL A 310 6.62 -23.07 -5.84
N GLY A 311 6.73 -23.94 -6.84
CA GLY A 311 5.72 -24.95 -7.15
C GLY A 311 5.67 -26.13 -6.20
N SER A 312 6.79 -26.48 -5.58
CA SER A 312 6.95 -27.75 -4.83
C SER A 312 7.41 -27.59 -3.38
N VAL A 313 8.05 -26.48 -3.03
CA VAL A 313 8.61 -26.25 -1.68
C VAL A 313 7.76 -25.26 -0.89
N GLY A 314 7.54 -24.06 -1.42
CA GLY A 314 6.90 -22.98 -0.68
C GLY A 314 7.16 -21.62 -1.33
N PRO A 315 6.67 -20.51 -0.75
CA PRO A 315 7.06 -19.17 -1.17
C PRO A 315 8.58 -18.96 -1.14
N VAL A 316 9.09 -18.09 -2.01
CA VAL A 316 10.53 -17.84 -2.19
C VAL A 316 10.80 -16.34 -2.13
N SER A 317 11.81 -15.94 -1.35
CA SER A 317 12.29 -14.56 -1.32
C SER A 317 13.00 -14.25 -2.63
N ILE A 318 12.62 -13.15 -3.26
CA ILE A 318 13.22 -12.65 -4.51
C ILE A 318 13.57 -11.17 -4.35
N ALA A 319 14.44 -10.65 -5.21
CA ALA A 319 14.71 -9.22 -5.32
C ALA A 319 14.66 -8.79 -6.78
N PHE A 320 14.18 -7.58 -7.04
CA PHE A 320 14.10 -7.01 -8.38
C PHE A 320 14.37 -5.50 -8.34
N GLN A 321 14.59 -4.91 -9.50
CA GLN A 321 14.72 -3.47 -9.64
C GLN A 321 13.34 -2.81 -9.77
N VAL A 322 12.99 -2.01 -8.76
CA VAL A 322 11.91 -1.04 -8.84
C VAL A 322 12.39 0.18 -9.64
N VAL A 323 11.58 0.57 -10.63
CA VAL A 323 11.71 1.82 -11.39
C VAL A 323 10.49 2.71 -11.15
N SER A 324 10.46 3.91 -11.73
CA SER A 324 9.57 5.01 -11.33
C SER A 324 8.08 4.71 -11.47
N ASP A 325 7.66 3.95 -12.47
CA ASP A 325 6.26 3.63 -12.72
C ASP A 325 5.71 2.57 -11.74
N PHE A 326 6.53 1.60 -11.34
CA PHE A 326 6.13 0.50 -10.47
C PHE A 326 5.54 0.97 -9.13
N ARG A 327 6.02 2.09 -8.58
CA ARG A 327 5.46 2.64 -7.32
C ARG A 327 3.97 2.94 -7.41
N PHE A 328 3.42 3.14 -8.61
CA PHE A 328 2.00 3.38 -8.87
C PHE A 328 1.25 2.17 -9.43
N TYR A 329 1.88 0.99 -9.49
CA TYR A 329 1.22 -0.23 -9.94
C TYR A 329 -0.12 -0.46 -9.21
N LYS A 330 -1.17 -0.81 -9.96
CA LYS A 330 -2.48 -1.23 -9.43
C LYS A 330 -2.79 -2.69 -9.72
N SER A 331 -2.86 -3.07 -10.99
CA SER A 331 -3.26 -4.43 -11.39
C SER A 331 -2.74 -4.82 -12.77
N GLY A 332 -2.81 -6.12 -13.08
CA GLY A 332 -2.35 -6.71 -14.34
C GLY A 332 -0.89 -7.16 -14.30
N VAL A 333 -0.37 -7.68 -15.40
CA VAL A 333 1.01 -8.21 -15.44
C VAL A 333 2.00 -7.07 -15.70
N TYR A 334 2.76 -6.71 -14.67
CA TYR A 334 3.80 -5.68 -14.77
C TYR A 334 4.92 -6.12 -15.71
N GLU A 335 5.26 -5.22 -16.64
CA GLU A 335 6.35 -5.33 -17.62
C GLU A 335 7.01 -3.96 -17.70
N SER A 336 8.34 -3.91 -17.76
CA SER A 336 9.07 -2.66 -17.94
C SER A 336 10.24 -2.83 -18.89
N THR A 337 10.46 -1.83 -19.73
CA THR A 337 11.66 -1.71 -20.58
C THR A 337 12.72 -0.80 -19.94
N GLU A 338 12.42 -0.20 -18.79
CA GLU A 338 13.32 0.72 -18.08
C GLU A 338 14.16 0.01 -17.02
N CYS A 339 13.64 -1.08 -16.44
CA CYS A 339 14.41 -1.87 -15.50
C CYS A 339 15.46 -2.75 -16.20
N HIS A 340 16.54 -2.99 -15.50
CA HIS A 340 17.65 -3.86 -15.88
C HIS A 340 17.56 -5.19 -15.12
N SER A 341 18.37 -6.16 -15.55
CA SER A 341 18.38 -7.54 -15.00
C SER A 341 19.78 -7.95 -14.55
N GLY A 342 20.40 -7.12 -13.71
CA GLY A 342 21.68 -7.41 -13.08
C GLY A 342 21.57 -7.43 -11.54
N GLU A 343 22.41 -8.25 -10.92
CA GLU A 343 22.51 -8.39 -9.46
C GLU A 343 22.76 -7.05 -8.72
N LYS A 344 23.37 -6.07 -9.40
CA LYS A 344 23.66 -4.73 -8.85
C LYS A 344 22.56 -3.71 -9.16
N ASP A 345 21.52 -4.09 -9.89
CA ASP A 345 20.40 -3.23 -10.22
C ASP A 345 19.23 -3.41 -9.24
N VAL A 346 19.11 -4.58 -8.61
CA VAL A 346 18.01 -4.88 -7.67
C VAL A 346 18.06 -3.98 -6.44
N ASN A 347 16.91 -3.45 -6.06
CA ASN A 347 16.79 -2.46 -4.98
C ASN A 347 15.57 -2.70 -4.08
N HIS A 348 14.82 -3.79 -4.33
CA HIS A 348 13.63 -4.15 -3.58
C HIS A 348 13.49 -5.66 -3.44
N ALA A 349 13.33 -6.13 -2.21
CA ALA A 349 13.13 -7.54 -1.88
C ALA A 349 11.67 -7.80 -1.53
N VAL A 350 11.11 -8.88 -2.08
CA VAL A 350 9.70 -9.25 -2.00
C VAL A 350 9.56 -10.78 -1.92
N LEU A 351 8.33 -11.29 -1.86
CA LEU A 351 8.08 -12.73 -1.70
C LEU A 351 7.25 -13.26 -2.88
N ALA A 352 7.84 -14.14 -3.69
CA ALA A 352 7.11 -14.89 -4.71
C ALA A 352 6.24 -15.96 -4.02
N VAL A 353 4.92 -15.80 -4.09
CA VAL A 353 3.93 -16.67 -3.43
C VAL A 353 3.18 -17.56 -4.42
N GLY A 354 3.51 -17.48 -5.70
CA GLY A 354 2.82 -18.22 -6.73
C GLY A 354 3.21 -17.79 -8.13
N TYR A 355 2.56 -18.42 -9.11
CA TYR A 355 2.66 -18.09 -10.53
C TYR A 355 1.41 -18.57 -11.25
N GLY A 356 1.10 -17.92 -12.37
CA GLY A 356 -0.07 -18.25 -13.18
C GLY A 356 0.08 -17.83 -14.62
N VAL A 357 -1.04 -17.85 -15.33
CA VAL A 357 -1.21 -17.31 -16.68
C VAL A 357 -2.42 -16.39 -16.68
N GLU A 358 -2.26 -15.16 -17.17
CA GLU A 358 -3.36 -14.20 -17.33
C GLU A 358 -3.32 -13.66 -18.77
N ASP A 359 -4.43 -13.79 -19.50
CA ASP A 359 -4.55 -13.41 -20.92
C ASP A 359 -3.41 -13.96 -21.81
N GLY A 360 -2.97 -15.19 -21.53
CA GLY A 360 -1.87 -15.84 -22.24
C GLY A 360 -0.47 -15.39 -21.84
N LYS A 361 -0.35 -14.54 -20.82
CA LYS A 361 0.92 -14.08 -20.25
C LYS A 361 1.25 -14.81 -18.96
N ASP A 362 2.43 -15.44 -18.96
CA ASP A 362 3.02 -16.04 -17.78
C ASP A 362 3.42 -14.95 -16.76
N HIS A 363 3.02 -15.11 -15.50
CA HIS A 363 3.35 -14.17 -14.43
C HIS A 363 3.72 -14.86 -13.11
N TRP A 364 4.47 -14.15 -12.28
CA TRP A 364 4.63 -14.41 -10.85
C TRP A 364 3.55 -13.69 -10.06
N ILE A 365 3.11 -14.29 -8.94
CA ILE A 365 2.27 -13.64 -7.93
C ILE A 365 3.18 -13.29 -6.76
N VAL A 366 3.27 -12.01 -6.42
CA VAL A 366 4.29 -11.51 -5.51
C VAL A 366 3.68 -10.66 -4.40
N LYS A 367 4.03 -10.96 -3.15
CA LYS A 367 3.64 -10.20 -1.96
C LYS A 367 4.64 -9.05 -1.75
N ASN A 368 4.11 -7.84 -1.60
CA ASN A 368 4.88 -6.64 -1.31
C ASN A 368 4.79 -6.25 0.19
N SER A 369 5.54 -5.22 0.59
CA SER A 369 5.64 -4.69 1.96
C SER A 369 5.28 -3.21 2.07
N TRP A 370 4.41 -2.71 1.18
CA TRP A 370 3.94 -1.32 1.15
C TRP A 370 2.48 -1.17 1.59
N GLY A 371 2.00 -2.07 2.44
CA GLY A 371 0.61 -2.07 2.93
C GLY A 371 -0.40 -2.64 1.93
N THR A 372 -1.62 -2.83 2.42
CA THR A 372 -2.73 -3.44 1.65
C THR A 372 -3.31 -2.51 0.60
N GLU A 373 -3.22 -1.20 0.80
CA GLU A 373 -3.78 -0.20 -0.12
C GLU A 373 -2.97 -0.10 -1.42
N TRP A 374 -1.73 -0.58 -1.43
CA TRP A 374 -0.90 -0.60 -2.63
C TRP A 374 -1.20 -1.83 -3.50
N GLY A 375 -1.29 -1.62 -4.82
CA GLY A 375 -1.45 -2.71 -5.79
C GLY A 375 -2.75 -3.50 -5.62
N MET A 376 -2.64 -4.82 -5.71
CA MET A 376 -3.73 -5.77 -5.58
C MET A 376 -3.81 -6.29 -4.15
N ASN A 377 -4.32 -5.48 -3.23
CA ASN A 377 -4.36 -5.78 -1.79
C ASN A 377 -2.97 -6.08 -1.20
N GLY A 378 -1.95 -5.32 -1.62
CA GLY A 378 -0.54 -5.52 -1.24
C GLY A 378 0.22 -6.54 -2.08
N PHE A 379 -0.39 -7.09 -3.13
CA PHE A 379 0.24 -7.99 -4.09
C PHE A 379 0.39 -7.34 -5.46
N PHE A 380 1.25 -7.93 -6.28
CA PHE A 380 1.36 -7.59 -7.70
C PHE A 380 1.66 -8.82 -8.53
N GLN A 381 1.45 -8.68 -9.84
CA GLN A 381 1.89 -9.65 -10.83
C GLN A 381 3.01 -9.04 -11.66
N ILE A 382 4.02 -9.85 -11.99
CA ILE A 382 5.17 -9.45 -12.82
C ILE A 382 5.46 -10.54 -13.83
N ALA A 383 5.84 -10.15 -15.05
CA ALA A 383 6.10 -11.08 -16.14
C ALA A 383 7.13 -12.15 -15.75
N ARG A 384 6.81 -13.41 -16.06
CA ARG A 384 7.67 -14.58 -15.83
C ARG A 384 8.27 -15.07 -17.14
N GLY A 385 9.53 -15.49 -17.11
CA GLY A 385 10.25 -16.11 -18.23
C GLY A 385 11.23 -15.20 -18.96
N SER A 386 11.43 -13.97 -18.51
CA SER A 386 12.35 -12.99 -19.10
C SER A 386 13.35 -12.38 -18.11
N ASN A 387 13.42 -12.92 -16.89
CA ASN A 387 14.08 -12.34 -15.72
C ASN A 387 13.72 -10.86 -15.54
N MET A 388 12.41 -10.56 -15.61
CA MET A 388 11.90 -9.19 -15.59
C MET A 388 12.44 -8.45 -14.37
N CYS A 389 13.12 -7.34 -14.62
CA CYS A 389 13.76 -6.51 -13.60
C CYS A 389 14.74 -7.25 -12.65
N GLY A 390 15.32 -8.37 -13.10
CA GLY A 390 16.30 -9.12 -12.30
C GLY A 390 15.68 -10.02 -11.22
N LEU A 391 14.37 -10.30 -11.28
CA LEU A 391 13.65 -11.01 -10.21
C LEU A 391 14.22 -12.38 -9.80
N ALA A 392 14.97 -13.04 -10.69
CA ALA A 392 15.60 -14.34 -10.44
C ALA A 392 17.11 -14.23 -10.16
N ASP A 393 17.66 -13.03 -10.03
CA ASP A 393 19.10 -12.82 -9.78
C ASP A 393 19.47 -13.20 -8.34
N CYS A 394 18.56 -13.00 -7.39
CA CYS A 394 18.86 -13.06 -5.95
C CYS A 394 17.76 -13.80 -5.17
N ALA A 395 17.41 -15.00 -5.63
CA ALA A 395 16.32 -15.78 -5.06
C ALA A 395 16.82 -16.78 -4.00
N SER A 396 16.14 -16.86 -2.86
CA SER A 396 16.49 -17.77 -1.77
C SER A 396 15.30 -18.15 -0.90
N TYR A 397 15.39 -19.27 -0.20
CA TYR A 397 14.41 -19.68 0.79
C TYR A 397 15.06 -20.46 1.94
N PRO A 398 14.47 -20.45 3.15
CA PRO A 398 14.97 -21.21 4.28
C PRO A 398 14.44 -22.65 4.29
N VAL A 399 15.21 -23.57 4.86
CA VAL A 399 14.71 -24.82 5.41
C VAL A 399 14.58 -24.63 6.91
N VAL A 400 13.39 -24.87 7.45
CA VAL A 400 13.05 -24.60 8.85
C VAL A 400 13.25 -25.83 9.73
N VAL A 401 13.58 -25.63 11.01
CA VAL A 401 13.81 -26.70 12.01
C VAL A 401 12.54 -27.43 12.38
#